data_AF-A0A8S4AZD4-F1
#
_entry.id   AF-A0A8S4AZD4-F1
#
_cell.length_a   1.000
_cell.length_b   1.000
_cell.length_c   1.000
_cell.angle_alpha   90.00
_cell.angle_beta   90.00
_cell.angle_gamma   90.00
#
_symmetry.space_group_name_H-M   'P 1'
#
loop_
_entity.id
_entity.type
_entity.pdbx_description
1 polymer ?
#
loop_
_entity_poly.entity_id
_entity_poly.type
_entity_poly.pdbx_seq_one_letter_code
_entity_poly.pdbx_strand_id
1 'polypeptide(L)'
;MPVFYSPVPENLQMGLAYMGGSVFTNNRTADSDYSREQEDDMEEFVQSSGDAGIVVFSLGSMIKNLTTDKADMIATALAQIPQKNDLLGHPKTKAFITHGGTNGIYEAIYHGVPMVGIPMFADQPDNMVHVKAKGAGLIVDLNFMTAEDLRDALKTVINDKSYKENTMRLSRIHHDRPMNPRDEAVFWIEFTMRNKGAKHLRVQAHQLTWYEYHSLDVLAFLLSIVLLVIFILVKAFSFCFRRATVGPPDNRPGTMKPCLSVWVLLACSLTCANGGNILVWYTEASHWINMKPVLETLVDRGHQVTVLVPSSSMFMNSSEASRFHYQPFNVSVSMKDLEELLEDFLYFSMYEMDHMSYLQIYNKFLEFIQTNAEYSFSMLDGVVKSEPLMKKLKEGNFDLLLADPIYAGSDLTADILDIPLVVSLRFSLANNWERLCGQLPAPPSFVPGAMSKLTDKMNFRERLWNFLFYALQDAVIEYTAWKELNKYYSEFKGTPTSACEMMGKAEIWLIRTYWDFEFPRPFLPNFKFVGGIHCRPAKPLPKPFDEADERDGDR
;
A
#
# COMPACT_ATOMS: atom_id res chain seq x y z
N MET A 1 -6.88 24.95 -19.98
CA MET A 1 -7.27 26.23 -19.32
C MET A 1 -8.64 26.01 -18.69
N PRO A 2 -8.91 26.50 -17.46
CA PRO A 2 -8.50 27.80 -16.94
C PRO A 2 -7.22 27.73 -16.11
N VAL A 3 -6.37 28.73 -16.32
CA VAL A 3 -5.32 29.15 -15.39
C VAL A 3 -5.99 30.20 -14.51
N PHE A 4 -6.01 29.99 -13.20
CA PHE A 4 -6.45 31.05 -12.28
C PHE A 4 -5.41 32.18 -12.34
N TYR A 5 -5.80 33.32 -12.92
CA TYR A 5 -5.08 34.58 -12.77
C TYR A 5 -5.80 35.39 -11.70
N SER A 6 -5.19 35.51 -10.52
CA SER A 6 -5.54 36.56 -9.57
C SER A 6 -4.67 37.79 -9.87
N PRO A 7 -5.24 39.00 -9.99
CA PRO A 7 -4.46 40.20 -10.25
C PRO A 7 -3.66 40.60 -9.00
N VAL A 8 -2.37 40.28 -8.98
CA VAL A 8 -1.41 40.82 -8.01
C VAL A 8 -0.87 42.17 -8.56
N PRO A 9 -0.81 43.25 -7.75
CA PRO A 9 -0.39 44.57 -8.21
C PRO A 9 1.04 44.59 -8.78
N GLU A 10 1.28 45.51 -9.73
CA GLU A 10 2.44 45.70 -10.64
C GLU A 10 3.85 45.83 -10.02
N ASN A 11 4.04 45.46 -8.75
CA ASN A 11 5.28 45.71 -8.01
C ASN A 11 6.02 44.43 -7.60
N LEU A 12 5.49 43.25 -7.92
CA LEU A 12 6.13 41.96 -7.64
C LEU A 12 6.30 41.16 -8.93
N GLN A 13 7.52 41.15 -9.47
CA GLN A 13 7.93 40.14 -10.45
C GLN A 13 8.01 38.78 -9.73
N MET A 14 7.19 37.81 -10.16
CA MET A 14 7.52 36.38 -10.37
C MET A 14 6.28 35.47 -10.18
N GLY A 15 6.17 34.45 -11.04
CA GLY A 15 4.95 33.66 -11.29
C GLY A 15 4.84 32.31 -10.55
N LEU A 16 3.63 31.72 -10.66
CA LEU A 16 3.19 30.45 -10.07
C LEU A 16 3.69 29.21 -10.82
N ALA A 17 3.84 28.07 -10.12
CA ALA A 17 3.88 26.74 -10.72
C ALA A 17 3.02 25.72 -9.94
N TYR A 18 2.21 24.97 -10.70
CA TYR A 18 1.30 23.93 -10.23
C TYR A 18 1.85 22.56 -10.65
N MET A 19 2.09 21.63 -9.72
CA MET A 19 2.23 20.21 -10.05
C MET A 19 0.84 19.58 -10.13
N GLY A 20 0.19 19.79 -11.27
CA GLY A 20 -0.95 18.99 -11.69
C GLY A 20 -0.47 17.65 -12.23
N GLY A 21 -1.19 16.59 -11.92
CA GLY A 21 -0.97 15.28 -12.54
C GLY A 21 -0.85 15.37 -14.05
N SER A 22 0.27 14.93 -14.58
CA SER A 22 0.42 14.68 -16.01
C SER A 22 -0.54 13.58 -16.43
N VAL A 23 -1.66 13.97 -17.04
CA VAL A 23 -2.19 13.25 -18.19
C VAL A 23 -1.24 13.58 -19.33
N PHE A 24 -0.43 12.60 -19.77
CA PHE A 24 0.19 12.67 -21.09
C PHE A 24 -0.93 12.53 -22.13
N THR A 25 -1.59 13.62 -22.51
CA THR A 25 -2.22 13.72 -23.83
C THR A 25 -1.17 14.24 -24.78
N ASN A 26 -0.30 13.32 -25.21
CA ASN A 26 0.71 13.62 -26.22
C ASN A 26 0.04 13.63 -27.59
N ASN A 27 -0.55 14.78 -27.95
CA ASN A 27 -0.95 15.05 -29.32
C ASN A 27 -0.33 16.37 -29.78
N ARG A 28 0.99 16.43 -29.67
CA ARG A 28 1.93 17.25 -30.45
C ARG A 28 3.31 16.66 -30.22
N THR A 29 4.04 16.39 -31.30
CA THR A 29 5.48 16.10 -31.28
C THR A 29 6.17 17.06 -30.32
N ALA A 30 6.66 16.53 -29.19
CA ALA A 30 7.49 17.30 -28.25
C ALA A 30 8.79 17.64 -28.98
N ASP A 31 8.94 18.92 -29.31
CA ASP A 31 10.22 19.45 -29.75
C ASP A 31 11.19 19.30 -28.57
N SER A 32 12.33 18.64 -28.79
CA SER A 32 13.31 18.34 -27.74
C SER A 32 13.90 19.61 -27.12
N ASP A 33 13.85 20.73 -27.83
CA ASP A 33 14.42 22.01 -27.41
C ASP A 33 13.54 22.71 -26.37
N TYR A 34 12.21 22.68 -26.53
CA TYR A 34 11.27 23.30 -25.58
C TYR A 34 11.28 22.63 -24.20
N SER A 35 11.51 21.31 -24.17
CA SER A 35 11.59 20.54 -22.92
C SER A 35 12.90 20.85 -22.15
N ARG A 36 13.96 21.17 -22.90
CA ARG A 36 15.31 21.45 -22.39
C ARG A 36 15.42 22.85 -21.81
N GLU A 37 14.88 23.83 -22.53
CA GLU A 37 14.81 25.23 -22.10
C GLU A 37 14.08 25.36 -20.75
N GLN A 38 13.05 24.54 -20.53
CA GLN A 38 12.28 24.50 -19.28
C GLN A 38 13.04 23.87 -18.09
N GLU A 39 13.99 22.97 -18.35
CA GLU A 39 14.85 22.37 -17.33
C GLU A 39 16.03 23.29 -16.97
N ASP A 40 16.61 24.00 -17.95
CA ASP A 40 17.71 24.95 -17.74
C ASP A 40 17.24 26.18 -16.93
N ASP A 41 16.04 26.71 -17.23
CA ASP A 41 15.37 27.76 -16.45
C ASP A 41 15.16 27.36 -14.97
N MET A 42 15.02 26.05 -14.71
CA MET A 42 14.76 25.53 -13.37
C MET A 42 16.02 25.54 -12.50
N GLU A 43 17.15 25.08 -13.04
CA GLU A 43 18.42 25.04 -12.29
C GLU A 43 18.87 26.45 -11.93
N GLU A 44 18.80 27.40 -12.87
CA GLU A 44 19.13 28.80 -12.59
C GLU A 44 18.28 29.37 -11.46
N PHE A 45 16.96 29.09 -11.46
CA PHE A 45 16.06 29.52 -10.40
C PHE A 45 16.41 28.90 -9.04
N VAL A 46 16.63 27.59 -9.00
CA VAL A 46 17.01 26.88 -7.78
C VAL A 46 18.31 27.44 -7.23
N GLN A 47 19.27 27.75 -8.11
CA GLN A 47 20.50 28.38 -7.70
C GLN A 47 20.31 29.80 -7.19
N SER A 48 19.42 30.59 -7.81
CA SER A 48 19.08 31.96 -7.39
C SER A 48 18.52 32.05 -5.96
N SER A 49 17.91 30.98 -5.45
CA SER A 49 17.36 30.92 -4.08
C SER A 49 18.40 31.00 -2.95
N GLY A 50 19.70 30.94 -3.27
CA GLY A 50 20.79 31.09 -2.29
C GLY A 50 20.65 30.16 -1.07
N ASP A 51 20.87 30.73 0.13
CA ASP A 51 20.75 30.00 1.40
C ASP A 51 19.30 29.81 1.87
N ALA A 52 18.37 30.64 1.35
CA ALA A 52 16.95 30.58 1.70
C ALA A 52 16.33 29.25 1.24
N GLY A 53 16.76 28.75 0.09
CA GLY A 53 16.27 27.49 -0.47
C GLY A 53 14.83 27.57 -0.99
N ILE A 54 14.22 26.41 -1.16
CA ILE A 54 12.94 26.25 -1.89
C ILE A 54 11.96 25.35 -1.15
N VAL A 55 10.67 25.57 -1.40
CA VAL A 55 9.56 24.71 -0.95
C VAL A 55 8.92 24.05 -2.17
N VAL A 56 8.61 22.77 -2.03
CA VAL A 56 7.91 21.99 -3.07
C VAL A 56 6.46 21.80 -2.65
N PHE A 57 5.53 21.97 -3.60
CA PHE A 57 4.09 21.79 -3.38
C PHE A 57 3.52 20.76 -4.38
N SER A 58 2.80 19.75 -3.88
CA SER A 58 2.07 18.79 -4.73
C SER A 58 0.83 18.22 -4.05
N LEU A 59 -0.29 18.24 -4.76
CA LEU A 59 -1.57 17.65 -4.36
C LEU A 59 -1.87 16.29 -5.02
N GLY A 60 -0.93 15.77 -5.81
CA GLY A 60 -1.09 14.52 -6.55
C GLY A 60 -1.89 14.66 -7.85
N SER A 61 -1.93 13.58 -8.64
CA SER A 61 -2.50 13.59 -9.99
C SER A 61 -4.01 13.40 -10.07
N MET A 62 -4.63 12.93 -8.99
CA MET A 62 -6.07 12.64 -8.95
C MET A 62 -6.92 13.90 -8.72
N ILE A 63 -6.32 14.98 -8.21
CA ILE A 63 -7.02 16.24 -7.97
C ILE A 63 -7.06 17.06 -9.25
N LYS A 64 -8.23 17.10 -9.89
CA LYS A 64 -8.48 17.92 -11.08
C LYS A 64 -9.04 19.31 -10.74
N ASN A 65 -9.85 19.40 -9.67
CA ASN A 65 -10.58 20.61 -9.30
C ASN A 65 -10.41 20.92 -7.80
N LEU A 66 -9.95 22.13 -7.50
CA LEU A 66 -10.00 22.75 -6.18
C LEU A 66 -10.93 23.96 -6.29
N THR A 67 -11.71 24.26 -5.25
CA THR A 67 -12.54 25.48 -5.27
C THR A 67 -11.65 26.72 -5.41
N THR A 68 -12.12 27.72 -6.15
CA THR A 68 -11.36 28.96 -6.41
C THR A 68 -10.85 29.58 -5.11
N ASP A 69 -11.69 29.67 -4.08
CA ASP A 69 -11.32 30.23 -2.78
C ASP A 69 -10.17 29.48 -2.10
N LYS A 70 -10.15 28.14 -2.19
CA LYS A 70 -9.07 27.32 -1.61
C LYS A 70 -7.80 27.42 -2.45
N ALA A 71 -7.93 27.45 -3.78
CA ALA A 71 -6.80 27.66 -4.68
C ALA A 71 -6.15 29.03 -4.46
N ASP A 72 -6.94 30.09 -4.33
CA ASP A 72 -6.48 31.45 -4.08
C ASP A 72 -5.87 31.59 -2.68
N MET A 73 -6.44 30.92 -1.67
CA MET A 73 -5.86 30.91 -0.32
C MET A 73 -4.50 30.19 -0.29
N ILE A 74 -4.39 29.02 -0.91
CA ILE A 74 -3.11 28.30 -1.04
C ILE A 74 -2.14 29.19 -1.83
N ALA A 75 -2.55 29.73 -2.97
CA ALA A 75 -1.72 30.63 -3.77
C ALA A 75 -1.25 31.86 -2.99
N THR A 76 -2.10 32.46 -2.15
CA THR A 76 -1.75 33.60 -1.29
C THR A 76 -0.72 33.23 -0.23
N ALA A 77 -0.86 32.05 0.38
CA ALA A 77 0.11 31.54 1.35
C ALA A 77 1.46 31.22 0.68
N LEU A 78 1.43 30.61 -0.51
CA LEU A 78 2.62 30.26 -1.27
C LEU A 78 3.28 31.48 -1.92
N ALA A 79 2.54 32.52 -2.32
CA ALA A 79 3.10 33.75 -2.90
C ALA A 79 4.05 34.50 -1.95
N GLN A 80 3.96 34.20 -0.65
CA GLN A 80 4.87 34.73 0.37
C GLN A 80 6.16 33.90 0.50
N ILE A 81 6.35 32.85 -0.32
CA ILE A 81 7.42 31.86 -0.24
C ILE A 81 7.92 31.49 -1.68
N PRO A 82 9.23 31.47 -1.96
CA PRO A 82 9.73 31.08 -3.29
C PRO A 82 9.55 29.56 -3.60
N GLN A 83 9.02 29.17 -4.78
CA GLN A 83 8.73 27.74 -5.14
C GLN A 83 8.85 27.39 -6.65
N LYS A 84 9.48 26.24 -7.05
CA LYS A 84 9.30 25.52 -8.37
C LYS A 84 10.04 24.15 -8.61
N ASN A 85 9.30 23.05 -8.89
CA ASN A 85 9.50 21.65 -9.47
C ASN A 85 10.81 20.79 -9.58
N ASP A 86 10.62 19.46 -9.44
CA ASP A 86 11.58 18.30 -9.40
C ASP A 86 12.74 18.39 -8.39
N LEU A 87 12.45 19.09 -7.31
CA LEU A 87 13.43 19.53 -6.32
C LEU A 87 13.54 18.64 -5.09
N LEU A 88 12.71 17.61 -4.92
CA LEU A 88 12.58 17.04 -3.57
C LEU A 88 13.91 16.46 -3.05
N GLY A 89 14.76 15.94 -3.95
CA GLY A 89 16.12 15.55 -3.62
C GLY A 89 17.20 16.63 -3.82
N HIS A 90 16.83 17.84 -4.23
CA HIS A 90 17.76 18.95 -4.37
C HIS A 90 18.21 19.46 -2.98
N PRO A 91 19.51 19.70 -2.74
CA PRO A 91 20.03 20.11 -1.42
C PRO A 91 19.40 21.39 -0.84
N LYS A 92 18.86 22.26 -1.70
CA LYS A 92 18.19 23.51 -1.28
C LYS A 92 16.74 23.33 -0.83
N THR A 93 16.16 22.15 -0.95
CA THR A 93 14.78 21.90 -0.53
C THR A 93 14.66 21.84 0.99
N LYS A 94 13.84 22.76 1.54
CA LYS A 94 13.69 22.92 3.00
C LYS A 94 12.46 22.21 3.55
N ALA A 95 11.37 22.19 2.79
CA ALA A 95 10.12 21.56 3.20
C ALA A 95 9.32 21.09 1.98
N PHE A 96 8.43 20.12 2.23
CA PHE A 96 7.51 19.59 1.24
C PHE A 96 6.06 19.73 1.71
N ILE A 97 5.25 20.47 0.95
CA ILE A 97 3.82 20.53 1.15
C ILE A 97 3.18 19.42 0.33
N THR A 98 2.46 18.54 1.01
CA THR A 98 1.91 17.34 0.41
C THR A 98 0.50 17.08 0.88
N HIS A 99 -0.30 16.45 0.04
CA HIS A 99 -1.55 15.86 0.46
C HIS A 99 -1.40 14.65 1.41
N GLY A 100 -0.20 14.12 1.64
CA GLY A 100 0.00 12.96 2.52
C GLY A 100 -0.25 11.60 1.86
N GLY A 101 -0.25 11.54 0.53
CA GLY A 101 -0.23 10.27 -0.19
C GLY A 101 1.06 9.49 0.08
N THR A 102 0.95 8.16 0.20
CA THR A 102 2.07 7.27 0.58
C THR A 102 3.31 7.47 -0.30
N ASN A 103 3.15 7.64 -1.62
CA ASN A 103 4.29 7.80 -2.53
C ASN A 103 5.11 9.05 -2.22
N GLY A 104 4.45 10.21 -2.11
CA GLY A 104 5.13 11.48 -1.79
C GLY A 104 5.77 11.47 -0.41
N ILE A 105 5.17 10.78 0.57
CA ILE A 105 5.78 10.60 1.90
C ILE A 105 7.08 9.80 1.79
N TYR A 106 7.10 8.69 1.05
CA TYR A 106 8.32 7.92 0.87
C TYR A 106 9.39 8.70 0.11
N GLU A 107 9.03 9.50 -0.89
CA GLU A 107 9.99 10.37 -1.59
C GLU A 107 10.59 11.42 -0.63
N ALA A 108 9.75 12.00 0.24
CA ALA A 108 10.19 12.96 1.25
C ALA A 108 11.10 12.31 2.31
N ILE A 109 10.76 11.11 2.79
CA ILE A 109 11.62 10.33 3.69
C ILE A 109 12.92 9.95 2.99
N TYR A 110 12.86 9.45 1.75
CA TYR A 110 14.01 9.05 0.95
C TYR A 110 15.02 10.20 0.82
N HIS A 111 14.54 11.41 0.54
CA HIS A 111 15.37 12.62 0.42
C HIS A 111 15.59 13.39 1.74
N GLY A 112 15.00 12.93 2.85
CA GLY A 112 15.16 13.56 4.15
C GLY A 112 14.52 14.95 4.27
N VAL A 113 13.42 15.22 3.56
CA VAL A 113 12.71 16.52 3.54
C VAL A 113 11.49 16.49 4.46
N PRO A 114 11.41 17.37 5.47
CA PRO A 114 10.26 17.42 6.37
C PRO A 114 9.02 18.00 5.67
N MET A 115 7.83 17.70 6.23
CA MET A 115 6.57 17.86 5.51
C MET A 115 5.57 18.77 6.22
N VAL A 116 4.75 19.47 5.44
CA VAL A 116 3.46 20.02 5.88
C VAL A 116 2.37 19.30 5.09
N GLY A 117 1.54 18.52 5.79
CA GLY A 117 0.48 17.73 5.19
C GLY A 117 -0.85 18.46 5.15
N ILE A 118 -1.52 18.41 4.00
CA ILE A 118 -2.89 18.89 3.79
C ILE A 118 -3.72 17.71 3.29
N PRO A 119 -4.11 16.77 4.17
CA PRO A 119 -4.81 15.56 3.76
C PRO A 119 -6.19 15.88 3.20
N MET A 120 -6.57 15.17 2.13
CA MET A 120 -7.81 15.45 1.38
C MET A 120 -8.77 14.26 1.33
N PHE A 121 -8.28 13.03 1.19
CA PHE A 121 -9.14 11.86 1.04
C PHE A 121 -8.42 10.55 1.39
N ALA A 122 -9.19 9.46 1.43
CA ALA A 122 -8.70 8.09 1.64
C ALA A 122 -7.72 7.97 2.82
N ASP A 123 -6.53 7.41 2.59
CA ASP A 123 -5.51 7.09 3.61
C ASP A 123 -4.66 8.28 4.04
N GLN A 124 -4.77 9.41 3.35
CA GLN A 124 -3.93 10.57 3.59
C GLN A 124 -4.00 11.10 5.03
N PRO A 125 -5.19 11.22 5.68
CA PRO A 125 -5.23 11.66 7.07
C PRO A 125 -4.49 10.70 8.02
N ASP A 126 -4.62 9.39 7.81
CA ASP A 126 -3.98 8.36 8.62
C ASP A 126 -2.47 8.34 8.41
N ASN A 127 -2.02 8.46 7.15
CA ASN A 127 -0.60 8.59 6.83
C ASN A 127 0.02 9.83 7.50
N MET A 128 -0.70 10.95 7.52
CA MET A 128 -0.21 12.17 8.16
C MET A 128 -0.14 12.05 9.70
N VAL A 129 -0.97 11.22 10.32
CA VAL A 129 -0.80 10.86 11.75
C VAL A 129 0.54 10.15 11.97
N HIS A 130 0.95 9.25 11.09
CA HIS A 130 2.25 8.58 11.17
C HIS A 130 3.39 9.59 11.01
N VAL A 131 3.33 10.47 10.00
CA VAL A 131 4.33 11.54 9.80
C VAL A 131 4.47 12.42 11.05
N LYS A 132 3.34 12.83 11.64
CA LYS A 132 3.32 13.63 12.87
C LYS A 132 3.88 12.85 14.07
N ALA A 133 3.51 11.58 14.23
CA ALA A 133 4.00 10.72 15.31
C ALA A 133 5.52 10.50 15.25
N LYS A 134 6.10 10.47 14.04
CA LYS A 134 7.55 10.40 13.82
C LYS A 134 8.25 11.75 13.95
N GLY A 135 7.51 12.84 14.18
CA GLY A 135 8.05 14.20 14.25
C GLY A 135 8.64 14.69 12.93
N ALA A 136 8.17 14.17 11.80
CA ALA A 136 8.68 14.48 10.45
C ALA A 136 7.85 15.54 9.73
N GLY A 137 6.75 16.00 10.32
CA GLY A 137 5.91 17.04 9.74
C GLY A 137 4.73 17.47 10.59
N LEU A 138 3.99 18.44 10.07
CA LEU A 138 2.74 18.98 10.63
C LEU A 138 1.55 18.65 9.73
N ILE A 139 0.34 18.75 10.29
CA ILE A 139 -0.92 18.53 9.58
C ILE A 139 -1.71 19.83 9.65
N VAL A 140 -2.22 20.26 8.50
CA VAL A 140 -3.09 21.42 8.34
C VAL A 140 -4.38 20.94 7.69
N ASP A 141 -5.53 21.35 8.22
CA ASP A 141 -6.83 20.87 7.77
C ASP A 141 -7.30 21.65 6.53
N LEU A 142 -7.59 20.94 5.44
CA LEU A 142 -7.98 21.57 4.17
C LEU A 142 -9.18 22.52 4.33
N ASN A 143 -10.21 22.09 5.07
CA ASN A 143 -11.48 22.78 5.15
C ASN A 143 -11.45 23.95 6.14
N PHE A 144 -10.69 23.81 7.23
CA PHE A 144 -10.65 24.81 8.30
C PHE A 144 -9.42 25.74 8.29
N MET A 145 -8.40 25.48 7.48
CA MET A 145 -7.19 26.31 7.45
C MET A 145 -7.37 27.70 6.82
N THR A 146 -6.59 28.64 7.34
CA THR A 146 -6.32 29.97 6.77
C THR A 146 -4.94 30.02 6.10
N ALA A 147 -4.66 31.11 5.38
CA ALA A 147 -3.33 31.35 4.81
C ALA A 147 -2.26 31.49 5.91
N GLU A 148 -2.63 32.08 7.05
CA GLU A 148 -1.78 32.19 8.23
C GLU A 148 -1.40 30.82 8.79
N ASP A 149 -2.37 29.90 8.91
CA ASP A 149 -2.12 28.56 9.45
C ASP A 149 -1.10 27.79 8.60
N LEU A 150 -1.26 27.82 7.27
CA LEU A 150 -0.33 27.16 6.35
C LEU A 150 1.07 27.78 6.41
N ARG A 151 1.15 29.11 6.41
CA ARG A 151 2.42 29.85 6.53
C ARG A 151 3.12 29.53 7.83
N ASP A 152 2.39 29.51 8.94
CA ASP A 152 2.96 29.31 10.27
C ASP A 152 3.40 27.85 10.47
N ALA A 153 2.66 26.89 9.92
CA ALA A 153 3.08 25.49 9.83
C ALA A 153 4.39 25.34 9.03
N LEU A 154 4.49 26.00 7.88
CA LEU A 154 5.71 26.00 7.05
C LEU A 154 6.90 26.62 7.76
N LYS A 155 6.72 27.81 8.35
CA LYS A 155 7.77 28.46 9.14
C LYS A 155 8.22 27.57 10.30
N THR A 156 7.30 26.87 10.95
CA THR A 156 7.64 25.94 12.04
C THR A 156 8.48 24.78 11.52
N VAL A 157 8.04 24.10 10.48
CA VAL A 157 8.75 22.94 9.89
C VAL A 157 10.13 23.31 9.33
N ILE A 158 10.28 24.51 8.77
CA ILE A 158 11.54 24.99 8.21
C ILE A 158 12.54 25.40 9.31
N ASN A 159 12.06 26.07 10.37
CA ASN A 159 12.94 26.69 11.37
C ASN A 159 13.23 25.80 12.58
N ASP A 160 12.30 24.94 12.99
CA ASP A 160 12.53 23.96 14.04
C ASP A 160 13.31 22.77 13.48
N LYS A 161 14.59 22.69 13.85
CA LYS A 161 15.53 21.68 13.38
C LYS A 161 15.08 20.25 13.68
N SER A 162 14.26 20.04 14.72
CA SER A 162 13.82 18.70 15.09
C SER A 162 13.09 17.97 13.95
N TYR A 163 12.31 18.69 13.14
CA TYR A 163 11.63 18.10 11.97
C TYR A 163 12.63 17.60 10.94
N LYS A 164 13.62 18.43 10.57
CA LYS A 164 14.67 18.02 9.62
C LYS A 164 15.51 16.88 10.18
N GLU A 165 15.89 16.94 11.44
CA GLU A 165 16.69 15.90 12.11
C GLU A 165 15.95 14.56 12.17
N ASN A 166 14.66 14.58 12.51
CA ASN A 166 13.81 13.39 12.51
C ASN A 166 13.65 12.82 11.11
N THR A 167 13.35 13.64 10.10
CA THR A 167 13.21 13.12 8.72
C THR A 167 14.55 12.61 8.17
N MET A 168 15.67 13.25 8.47
CA MET A 168 17.00 12.72 8.11
C MET A 168 17.34 11.42 8.85
N ARG A 169 16.82 11.22 10.08
CA ARG A 169 16.90 9.94 10.77
C ARG A 169 16.07 8.87 10.05
N LEU A 170 14.84 9.19 9.64
CA LEU A 170 14.00 8.27 8.85
C LEU A 170 14.66 7.93 7.51
N SER A 171 15.21 8.92 6.81
CA SER A 171 15.98 8.73 5.57
C SER A 171 17.14 7.75 5.76
N ARG A 172 17.94 7.92 6.81
CA ARG A 172 19.03 6.98 7.12
C ARG A 172 18.52 5.56 7.32
N ILE A 173 17.43 5.37 8.05
CA ILE A 173 16.81 4.04 8.24
C ILE A 173 16.25 3.51 6.90
N HIS A 174 15.68 4.38 6.08
CA HIS A 174 15.15 4.02 4.77
C HIS A 174 16.23 3.46 3.83
N HIS A 175 17.42 4.07 3.83
CA HIS A 175 18.56 3.65 3.01
C HIS A 175 19.36 2.49 3.63
N ASP A 176 19.33 2.33 4.96
CA ASP A 176 20.01 1.25 5.68
C ASP A 176 19.24 -0.07 5.57
N ARG A 177 19.26 -0.65 4.37
CA ARG A 177 18.61 -1.92 4.02
C ARG A 177 19.59 -2.83 3.29
N PRO A 178 19.47 -4.16 3.44
CA PRO A 178 20.34 -5.11 2.76
C PRO A 178 20.21 -5.06 1.23
N MET A 179 19.05 -4.60 0.73
CA MET A 179 18.76 -4.47 -0.69
C MET A 179 17.76 -3.33 -0.89
N ASN A 180 17.75 -2.74 -2.09
CA ASN A 180 16.76 -1.72 -2.40
C ASN A 180 15.35 -2.35 -2.50
N PRO A 181 14.27 -1.58 -2.26
CA PRO A 181 12.92 -2.14 -2.14
C PRO A 181 12.43 -2.85 -3.41
N ARG A 182 12.89 -2.39 -4.57
CA ARG A 182 12.51 -2.95 -5.87
C ARG A 182 13.17 -4.31 -6.10
N ASP A 183 14.47 -4.41 -5.85
CA ASP A 183 15.19 -5.68 -5.91
C ASP A 183 14.67 -6.67 -4.86
N GLU A 184 14.22 -6.20 -3.69
CA GLU A 184 13.57 -7.06 -2.68
C GLU A 184 12.28 -7.68 -3.21
N ALA A 185 11.40 -6.85 -3.78
CA ALA A 185 10.15 -7.32 -4.38
C ALA A 185 10.43 -8.36 -5.47
N VAL A 186 11.36 -8.06 -6.38
CA VAL A 186 11.75 -8.95 -7.47
C VAL A 186 12.39 -10.24 -6.95
N PHE A 187 13.25 -10.15 -5.94
CA PHE A 187 13.86 -11.33 -5.32
C PHE A 187 12.82 -12.32 -4.79
N TRP A 188 11.77 -11.83 -4.11
CA TRP A 188 10.74 -12.70 -3.55
C TRP A 188 9.78 -13.26 -4.62
N ILE A 189 9.55 -12.51 -5.70
CA ILE A 189 8.84 -13.02 -6.89
C ILE A 189 9.63 -14.16 -7.53
N GLU A 190 10.92 -13.93 -7.80
CA GLU A 190 11.80 -14.97 -8.33
C GLU A 190 11.96 -16.16 -7.36
N PHE A 191 12.03 -15.90 -6.05
CA PHE A 191 12.09 -16.95 -5.03
C PHE A 191 10.89 -17.88 -5.13
N THR A 192 9.69 -17.30 -5.30
CA THR A 192 8.46 -18.07 -5.44
C THR A 192 8.49 -18.93 -6.70
N MET A 193 8.93 -18.40 -7.84
CA MET A 193 9.09 -19.18 -9.07
C MET A 193 10.13 -20.30 -8.92
N ARG A 194 11.33 -19.98 -8.40
CA ARG A 194 12.44 -20.94 -8.22
C ARG A 194 12.04 -22.12 -7.32
N ASN A 195 11.18 -21.89 -6.34
CA ASN A 195 10.75 -22.90 -5.37
C ASN A 195 9.37 -23.49 -5.67
N LYS A 196 8.74 -23.11 -6.80
CA LYS A 196 7.38 -23.54 -7.18
C LYS A 196 6.35 -23.25 -6.07
N GLY A 197 6.42 -22.04 -5.52
CA GLY A 197 5.67 -21.59 -4.35
C GLY A 197 6.57 -21.34 -3.13
N ALA A 198 5.97 -20.92 -2.02
CA ALA A 198 6.63 -20.58 -0.77
C ALA A 198 5.86 -21.11 0.46
N LYS A 199 5.17 -22.25 0.31
CA LYS A 199 4.29 -22.84 1.35
C LYS A 199 4.95 -22.99 2.73
N HIS A 200 6.25 -23.24 2.77
CA HIS A 200 7.03 -23.37 4.01
C HIS A 200 7.22 -22.06 4.79
N LEU A 201 6.95 -20.90 4.16
CA LEU A 201 6.96 -19.58 4.81
C LEU A 201 5.57 -19.18 5.33
N ARG A 202 4.52 -19.91 4.95
CA ARG A 202 3.15 -19.65 5.37
C ARG A 202 2.92 -20.21 6.78
N VAL A 203 2.08 -19.52 7.54
CA VAL A 203 1.77 -19.90 8.92
C VAL A 203 0.86 -21.13 8.97
N GLN A 204 1.04 -21.98 9.99
CA GLN A 204 0.22 -23.19 10.20
C GLN A 204 -1.26 -22.87 10.45
N ALA A 205 -1.58 -21.63 10.85
CA ALA A 205 -2.94 -21.19 11.17
C ALA A 205 -3.96 -21.46 10.06
N HIS A 206 -3.54 -21.43 8.78
CA HIS A 206 -4.42 -21.75 7.64
C HIS A 206 -4.93 -23.19 7.62
N GLN A 207 -4.30 -24.11 8.37
CA GLN A 207 -4.65 -25.54 8.41
C GLN A 207 -5.35 -25.93 9.71
N LEU A 208 -5.57 -24.99 10.63
CA LEU A 208 -6.24 -25.24 11.90
C LEU A 208 -7.72 -24.90 11.80
N THR A 209 -8.55 -25.67 12.49
CA THR A 209 -9.93 -25.27 12.72
C THR A 209 -9.99 -24.07 13.69
N TRP A 210 -11.09 -23.33 13.67
CA TRP A 210 -11.26 -22.15 14.53
C TRP A 210 -11.05 -22.44 16.02
N TYR A 211 -11.52 -23.59 16.51
CA TYR A 211 -11.38 -23.94 17.93
C TYR A 211 -9.97 -24.40 18.29
N GLU A 212 -9.25 -25.08 17.39
CA GLU A 212 -7.82 -25.41 17.57
C GLU A 212 -6.96 -24.14 17.57
N TYR A 213 -7.23 -23.22 16.63
CA TYR A 213 -6.52 -21.94 16.51
C TYR A 213 -6.59 -21.13 17.81
N HIS A 214 -7.77 -21.10 18.46
CA HIS A 214 -7.98 -20.44 19.75
C HIS A 214 -7.73 -21.35 20.96
N SER A 215 -7.24 -22.57 20.74
CA SER A 215 -6.96 -23.57 21.78
C SER A 215 -8.14 -23.83 22.73
N LEU A 216 -9.37 -23.75 22.21
CA LEU A 216 -10.60 -23.94 22.99
C LEU A 216 -10.78 -25.40 23.43
N ASP A 217 -10.29 -26.33 22.63
CA ASP A 217 -10.17 -27.75 22.94
C ASP A 217 -9.25 -27.99 24.16
N VAL A 218 -8.09 -27.33 24.19
CA VAL A 218 -7.16 -27.37 25.33
C VAL A 218 -7.77 -26.73 26.57
N LEU A 219 -8.42 -25.57 26.43
CA LEU A 219 -9.10 -24.91 27.54
C LEU A 219 -10.25 -25.76 28.10
N ALA A 220 -11.03 -26.39 27.23
CA ALA A 220 -12.09 -27.31 27.64
C ALA A 220 -11.52 -28.53 28.38
N PHE A 221 -10.39 -29.09 27.91
CA PHE A 221 -9.71 -30.19 28.58
C PHE A 221 -9.20 -29.78 29.97
N LEU A 222 -8.53 -28.63 30.10
CA LEU A 222 -8.06 -28.11 31.40
C LEU A 222 -9.22 -27.83 32.36
N LEU A 223 -10.32 -27.24 31.87
CA LEU A 223 -11.52 -27.02 32.68
C LEU A 223 -12.10 -28.34 33.18
N SER A 224 -12.12 -29.38 32.34
CA SER A 224 -12.59 -30.71 32.74
C SER A 224 -11.76 -31.32 33.87
N ILE A 225 -10.44 -31.12 33.86
CA ILE A 225 -9.54 -31.55 34.94
C ILE A 225 -9.86 -30.78 36.23
N VAL A 226 -10.01 -29.46 36.15
CA VAL A 226 -10.34 -28.63 37.33
C VAL A 226 -11.69 -29.06 37.92
N LEU A 227 -12.70 -29.26 37.08
CA LEU A 227 -14.01 -29.75 37.52
C LEU A 227 -13.93 -31.15 38.15
N LEU A 228 -13.12 -32.05 37.58
CA LEU A 228 -12.88 -33.37 38.14
C LEU A 228 -12.18 -33.30 39.50
N VAL A 229 -11.17 -32.44 39.67
CA VAL A 229 -10.49 -32.22 40.94
C VAL A 229 -11.45 -31.63 41.97
N ILE A 230 -12.25 -30.63 41.61
CA ILE A 230 -13.30 -30.06 42.49
C ILE A 230 -14.30 -31.15 42.88
N PHE A 231 -14.75 -31.97 41.92
CA PHE A 231 -15.67 -33.07 42.19
C PHE A 231 -15.05 -34.09 43.16
N ILE A 232 -13.79 -34.48 42.95
CA ILE A 232 -13.05 -35.37 43.86
C ILE A 232 -12.90 -34.73 45.24
N LEU A 233 -12.59 -33.44 45.34
CA LEU A 233 -12.48 -32.72 46.61
C LEU A 233 -13.82 -32.63 47.33
N VAL A 234 -14.92 -32.35 46.61
CA VAL A 234 -16.29 -32.35 47.15
C VAL A 234 -16.70 -33.75 47.61
N LYS A 235 -16.37 -34.78 46.81
CA LYS A 235 -16.60 -36.19 47.16
C LYS A 235 -15.73 -36.64 48.33
N ALA A 236 -14.48 -36.20 48.41
CA ALA A 236 -13.58 -36.47 49.54
C ALA A 236 -14.09 -35.75 50.80
N PHE A 237 -14.56 -34.50 50.69
CA PHE A 237 -15.17 -33.75 51.78
C PHE A 237 -16.47 -34.40 52.28
N SER A 238 -17.26 -35.00 51.38
CA SER A 238 -18.43 -35.82 51.74
C SER A 238 -18.09 -37.26 52.15
N PHE A 239 -16.90 -37.76 51.82
CA PHE A 239 -16.38 -39.08 52.18
C PHE A 239 -15.55 -39.06 53.49
N CYS A 240 -15.14 -37.89 53.98
CA CYS A 240 -14.53 -37.70 55.29
C CYS A 240 -15.44 -38.06 56.50
N PHE A 241 -16.56 -38.75 56.27
CA PHE A 241 -17.34 -39.47 57.29
C PHE A 241 -17.23 -41.01 57.24
N ARG A 242 -16.38 -41.65 56.41
CA ARG A 242 -16.14 -43.11 56.51
C ARG A 242 -14.68 -43.54 56.23
N ARG A 243 -13.98 -43.80 57.34
CA ARG A 243 -12.87 -44.75 57.62
C ARG A 243 -11.82 -45.13 56.55
N ALA A 244 -10.56 -44.80 56.89
CA ALA A 244 -9.31 -45.59 56.91
C ALA A 244 -9.45 -47.14 56.80
N THR A 245 -8.54 -47.98 56.26
CA THR A 245 -7.07 -47.99 55.93
C THR A 245 -6.81 -49.26 55.06
N VAL A 246 -5.75 -49.39 54.24
CA VAL A 246 -4.45 -50.07 54.53
C VAL A 246 -3.53 -49.93 53.27
N GLY A 247 -2.21 -49.71 53.45
CA GLY A 247 -1.18 -49.60 52.38
C GLY A 247 -0.32 -50.88 52.19
N PRO A 248 0.98 -50.83 51.80
CA PRO A 248 1.64 -50.04 50.74
C PRO A 248 2.54 -50.98 49.83
N PRO A 249 3.68 -50.59 49.20
CA PRO A 249 3.90 -50.74 47.75
C PRO A 249 5.12 -51.61 47.34
N ASP A 250 5.38 -51.81 46.04
CA ASP A 250 6.77 -51.68 45.52
C ASP A 250 6.87 -51.51 43.98
N ASN A 251 7.93 -50.80 43.57
CA ASN A 251 8.31 -50.33 42.24
C ASN A 251 9.20 -51.32 41.47
N ARG A 252 9.23 -51.21 40.13
CA ARG A 252 10.51 -51.07 39.36
C ARG A 252 10.29 -50.64 37.88
N PRO A 253 11.29 -49.99 37.24
CA PRO A 253 11.09 -49.11 36.09
C PRO A 253 11.71 -49.60 34.75
N GLY A 254 11.22 -48.99 33.65
CA GLY A 254 11.97 -48.45 32.50
C GLY A 254 12.76 -49.38 31.57
N THR A 255 12.59 -49.22 30.25
CA THR A 255 13.52 -48.45 29.40
C THR A 255 13.06 -48.46 27.94
N MET A 256 13.07 -47.26 27.34
CA MET A 256 12.91 -46.97 25.92
C MET A 256 14.25 -46.38 25.45
N LYS A 257 14.81 -46.83 24.33
CA LYS A 257 16.09 -46.34 23.77
C LYS A 257 16.18 -46.51 22.24
N PRO A 258 17.11 -45.80 21.55
CA PRO A 258 16.82 -44.99 20.36
C PRO A 258 17.70 -45.32 19.12
N CYS A 259 17.55 -44.53 18.05
CA CYS A 259 18.51 -44.12 16.99
C CYS A 259 17.88 -44.21 15.58
N LEU A 260 17.62 -43.08 14.94
CA LEU A 260 18.53 -42.34 14.05
C LEU A 260 18.93 -43.12 12.78
N SER A 261 18.45 -42.66 11.62
CA SER A 261 19.37 -42.18 10.58
C SER A 261 18.65 -41.24 9.63
N VAL A 262 19.31 -40.10 9.46
CA VAL A 262 18.99 -39.00 8.54
C VAL A 262 19.73 -39.31 7.25
N TRP A 263 19.05 -39.24 6.11
CA TRP A 263 19.68 -39.14 4.80
C TRP A 263 19.23 -37.84 4.15
N VAL A 264 20.11 -36.83 4.22
CA VAL A 264 20.01 -35.61 3.44
C VAL A 264 20.99 -35.77 2.28
N LEU A 265 20.47 -35.87 1.07
CA LEU A 265 21.25 -35.70 -0.16
C LEU A 265 20.86 -34.36 -0.76
N LEU A 266 21.77 -33.39 -0.64
CA LEU A 266 21.72 -32.10 -1.33
C LEU A 266 22.08 -32.35 -2.80
N ALA A 267 21.10 -32.21 -3.69
CA ALA A 267 21.34 -32.06 -5.11
C ALA A 267 21.44 -30.56 -5.41
N CYS A 268 22.66 -30.06 -5.59
CA CYS A 268 22.89 -28.73 -6.14
C CYS A 268 22.54 -28.76 -7.63
N SER A 269 21.34 -28.30 -7.97
CA SER A 269 20.98 -27.95 -9.34
C SER A 269 21.70 -26.65 -9.71
N LEU A 270 22.56 -26.75 -10.73
CA LEU A 270 23.04 -25.59 -11.48
C LEU A 270 21.82 -24.93 -12.12
N THR A 271 21.34 -23.84 -11.51
CA THR A 271 20.28 -23.03 -12.10
C THR A 271 20.89 -22.20 -13.21
N CYS A 272 20.66 -22.62 -14.45
CA CYS A 272 20.66 -21.70 -15.58
C CYS A 272 19.60 -20.63 -15.29
N ALA A 273 19.95 -19.34 -15.43
CA ALA A 273 18.99 -18.25 -15.32
C ALA A 273 18.01 -18.32 -16.50
N ASN A 274 16.91 -19.04 -16.31
CA ASN A 274 15.79 -19.03 -17.22
C ASN A 274 14.82 -17.93 -16.73
N GLY A 275 14.53 -16.96 -17.58
CA GLY A 275 13.50 -15.97 -17.30
C GLY A 275 12.15 -16.67 -17.19
N GLY A 276 11.46 -16.49 -16.07
CA GLY A 276 10.09 -16.96 -15.87
C GLY A 276 9.06 -16.14 -16.63
N ASN A 277 7.90 -16.74 -16.91
CA ASN A 277 6.75 -16.10 -17.54
C ASN A 277 5.71 -15.70 -16.49
N ILE A 278 5.47 -14.40 -16.34
CA ILE A 278 4.71 -13.83 -15.23
C ILE A 278 3.42 -13.22 -15.77
N LEU A 279 2.30 -13.67 -15.21
CA LEU A 279 1.01 -13.03 -15.41
C LEU A 279 0.78 -11.94 -14.36
N VAL A 280 0.32 -10.78 -14.78
CA VAL A 280 0.05 -9.65 -13.89
C VAL A 280 -1.43 -9.29 -13.96
N TRP A 281 -2.07 -9.27 -12.78
CA TRP A 281 -3.45 -8.83 -12.65
C TRP A 281 -3.57 -7.33 -12.89
N TYR A 282 -4.69 -6.91 -13.50
CA TYR A 282 -4.94 -5.51 -13.76
C TYR A 282 -5.14 -4.72 -12.45
N THR A 283 -4.81 -3.43 -12.48
CA THR A 283 -5.06 -2.50 -11.39
C THR A 283 -5.04 -1.06 -11.91
N GLU A 284 -5.36 -0.08 -11.09
CA GLU A 284 -5.51 1.32 -11.52
C GLU A 284 -4.64 2.27 -10.69
N ALA A 285 -4.48 3.48 -11.21
CA ALA A 285 -3.99 4.63 -10.46
C ALA A 285 -2.64 4.39 -9.74
N SER A 286 -2.55 4.75 -8.45
CA SER A 286 -1.32 4.61 -7.66
C SER A 286 -0.87 3.16 -7.48
N HIS A 287 -1.79 2.19 -7.56
CA HIS A 287 -1.46 0.76 -7.49
C HIS A 287 -0.69 0.35 -8.76
N TRP A 288 -1.14 0.82 -9.93
CA TRP A 288 -0.43 0.60 -11.19
C TRP A 288 0.94 1.28 -11.22
N ILE A 289 1.02 2.55 -10.77
CA ILE A 289 2.28 3.31 -10.68
C ILE A 289 3.32 2.60 -9.82
N ASN A 290 2.91 1.94 -8.73
CA ASN A 290 3.82 1.20 -7.85
C ASN A 290 4.22 -0.18 -8.42
N MET A 291 3.34 -0.82 -9.19
CA MET A 291 3.64 -2.12 -9.82
C MET A 291 4.59 -1.97 -11.02
N LYS A 292 4.40 -0.95 -11.86
CA LYS A 292 5.16 -0.78 -13.12
C LYS A 292 6.69 -0.85 -12.95
N PRO A 293 7.33 -0.17 -11.97
CA PRO A 293 8.78 -0.29 -11.76
C PRO A 293 9.26 -1.71 -11.43
N VAL A 294 8.45 -2.49 -10.70
CA VAL A 294 8.75 -3.90 -10.41
C VAL A 294 8.71 -4.71 -11.71
N LEU A 295 7.69 -4.50 -12.54
CA LEU A 295 7.55 -5.19 -13.84
C LEU A 295 8.71 -4.87 -14.78
N GLU A 296 9.12 -3.60 -14.86
CA GLU A 296 10.27 -3.18 -15.67
C GLU A 296 11.55 -3.88 -15.22
N THR A 297 11.75 -4.03 -13.91
CA THR A 297 12.94 -4.72 -13.36
C THR A 297 12.87 -6.24 -13.57
N LEU A 298 11.68 -6.83 -13.56
CA LEU A 298 11.50 -8.23 -13.97
C LEU A 298 11.89 -8.41 -15.44
N VAL A 299 11.47 -7.51 -16.32
CA VAL A 299 11.89 -7.53 -17.73
C VAL A 299 13.40 -7.34 -17.88
N ASP A 300 14.02 -6.43 -17.12
CA ASP A 300 15.48 -6.23 -17.10
C ASP A 300 16.24 -7.50 -16.71
N ARG A 301 15.62 -8.36 -15.88
CA ARG A 301 16.18 -9.64 -15.43
C ARG A 301 15.78 -10.81 -16.33
N GLY A 302 15.21 -10.53 -17.50
CA GLY A 302 14.92 -11.50 -18.55
C GLY A 302 13.56 -12.20 -18.43
N HIS A 303 12.70 -11.77 -17.51
CA HIS A 303 11.35 -12.34 -17.38
C HIS A 303 10.42 -11.87 -18.51
N GLN A 304 9.55 -12.78 -18.95
CA GLN A 304 8.43 -12.41 -19.82
C GLN A 304 7.28 -11.97 -18.93
N VAL A 305 6.74 -10.77 -19.16
CA VAL A 305 5.66 -10.21 -18.34
C VAL A 305 4.47 -9.95 -19.24
N THR A 306 3.33 -10.52 -18.87
CA THR A 306 2.02 -10.28 -19.51
C THR A 306 1.08 -9.62 -18.52
N VAL A 307 0.58 -8.44 -18.85
CA VAL A 307 -0.29 -7.63 -18.00
C VAL A 307 -1.70 -7.64 -18.56
N LEU A 308 -2.67 -8.08 -17.76
CA LEU A 308 -4.08 -7.94 -18.12
C LEU A 308 -4.49 -6.47 -18.06
N VAL A 309 -5.28 -6.01 -19.03
CA VAL A 309 -5.78 -4.62 -19.07
C VAL A 309 -7.25 -4.61 -19.47
N PRO A 310 -8.16 -4.00 -18.68
CA PRO A 310 -9.54 -3.85 -19.09
C PRO A 310 -9.65 -2.89 -20.28
N SER A 311 -10.63 -3.11 -21.16
CA SER A 311 -10.91 -2.21 -22.30
C SER A 311 -11.27 -0.78 -21.86
N SER A 312 -11.76 -0.65 -20.63
CA SER A 312 -11.98 0.62 -19.93
C SER A 312 -10.96 0.72 -18.78
N SER A 313 -9.88 1.47 -18.99
CA SER A 313 -8.87 1.79 -17.98
C SER A 313 -8.53 3.28 -17.98
N MET A 314 -8.42 3.89 -16.80
CA MET A 314 -8.10 5.31 -16.63
C MET A 314 -6.59 5.57 -16.61
N PHE A 315 -5.80 4.61 -16.12
CA PHE A 315 -4.37 4.80 -15.89
C PHE A 315 -3.48 3.81 -16.67
N MET A 316 -4.06 2.76 -17.25
CA MET A 316 -3.33 1.81 -18.10
C MET A 316 -3.59 2.10 -19.57
N ASN A 317 -2.54 2.45 -20.31
CA ASN A 317 -2.63 2.68 -21.74
C ASN A 317 -1.94 1.55 -22.51
N SER A 318 -2.74 0.65 -23.10
CA SER A 318 -2.22 -0.46 -23.90
C SER A 318 -1.63 -0.04 -25.25
N SER A 319 -1.87 1.21 -25.67
CA SER A 319 -1.31 1.77 -26.91
C SER A 319 0.10 2.35 -26.71
N GLU A 320 0.53 2.55 -25.47
CA GLU A 320 1.89 3.01 -25.17
C GLU A 320 2.92 1.91 -25.39
N ALA A 321 4.06 2.28 -25.98
CA ALA A 321 5.21 1.40 -26.09
C ALA A 321 5.64 0.97 -24.67
N SER A 322 5.56 -0.33 -24.40
CA SER A 322 5.91 -0.91 -23.11
C SER A 322 6.90 -2.05 -23.31
N ARG A 323 7.70 -2.30 -22.27
CA ARG A 323 8.72 -3.36 -22.27
C ARG A 323 8.13 -4.74 -21.94
N PHE A 324 6.82 -4.80 -21.65
CA PHE A 324 6.07 -5.99 -21.32
C PHE A 324 4.83 -6.09 -22.22
N HIS A 325 4.20 -7.26 -22.29
CA HIS A 325 3.05 -7.48 -23.16
C HIS A 325 1.75 -7.09 -22.46
N TYR A 326 0.93 -6.25 -23.10
CA TYR A 326 -0.45 -6.03 -22.66
C TYR A 326 -1.40 -7.04 -23.28
N GLN A 327 -2.23 -7.66 -22.45
CA GLN A 327 -3.31 -8.55 -22.83
C GLN A 327 -4.65 -7.86 -22.51
N PRO A 328 -5.26 -7.14 -23.47
CA PRO A 328 -6.53 -6.49 -23.23
C PRO A 328 -7.66 -7.52 -23.06
N PHE A 329 -8.69 -7.14 -22.30
CA PHE A 329 -9.94 -7.89 -22.18
C PHE A 329 -11.14 -6.94 -22.13
N ASN A 330 -12.27 -7.38 -22.68
CA ASN A 330 -13.46 -6.53 -22.77
C ASN A 330 -14.21 -6.52 -21.44
N VAL A 331 -14.64 -5.33 -21.03
CA VAL A 331 -15.50 -5.12 -19.86
C VAL A 331 -16.76 -4.37 -20.27
N SER A 332 -17.86 -4.60 -19.56
CA SER A 332 -19.12 -3.89 -19.82
C SER A 332 -19.19 -2.50 -19.18
N VAL A 333 -18.32 -2.22 -18.21
CA VAL A 333 -18.26 -0.91 -17.52
C VAL A 333 -17.67 0.13 -18.46
N SER A 334 -18.33 1.29 -18.60
CA SER A 334 -17.82 2.37 -19.43
C SER A 334 -16.77 3.21 -18.70
N MET A 335 -15.88 3.84 -19.46
CA MET A 335 -14.90 4.80 -18.91
C MET A 335 -15.56 5.96 -18.17
N LYS A 336 -16.69 6.43 -18.68
CA LYS A 336 -17.42 7.55 -18.10
C LYS A 336 -17.96 7.21 -16.71
N ASP A 337 -18.50 6.01 -16.53
CA ASP A 337 -19.04 5.58 -15.23
C ASP A 337 -17.94 5.50 -14.16
N LEU A 338 -16.73 5.05 -14.55
CA LEU A 338 -15.56 5.01 -13.66
C LEU A 338 -15.09 6.44 -13.28
N GLU A 339 -15.10 7.36 -14.24
CA GLU A 339 -14.76 8.76 -14.00
C GLU A 339 -15.76 9.44 -13.05
N GLU A 340 -17.06 9.26 -13.28
CA GLU A 340 -18.11 9.82 -12.42
C GLU A 340 -18.04 9.26 -10.99
N LEU A 341 -17.79 7.94 -10.84
CA LEU A 341 -17.63 7.32 -9.51
C LEU A 341 -16.42 7.92 -8.76
N LEU A 342 -15.29 8.10 -9.45
CA LEU A 342 -14.09 8.69 -8.86
C LEU A 342 -14.34 10.15 -8.46
N GLU A 343 -15.00 10.93 -9.31
CA GLU A 343 -15.32 12.33 -9.04
C GLU A 343 -16.28 12.50 -7.86
N ASP A 344 -17.34 11.68 -7.78
CA ASP A 344 -18.27 11.68 -6.62
C ASP A 344 -17.53 11.33 -5.33
N PHE A 345 -16.67 10.29 -5.37
CA PHE A 345 -15.87 9.89 -4.21
C PHE A 345 -14.92 11.00 -3.73
N LEU A 346 -14.22 11.66 -4.66
CA LEU A 346 -13.31 12.75 -4.34
C LEU A 346 -14.05 13.95 -3.76
N TYR A 347 -15.17 14.34 -4.38
CA TYR A 347 -15.97 15.46 -3.91
C TYR A 347 -16.53 15.22 -2.50
N PHE A 348 -17.14 14.04 -2.28
CA PHE A 348 -17.61 13.62 -0.96
C PHE A 348 -16.49 13.67 0.09
N SER A 349 -15.33 13.10 -0.24
CA SER A 349 -14.21 12.99 0.68
C SER A 349 -13.61 14.35 1.05
N MET A 350 -13.50 15.25 0.09
CA MET A 350 -12.83 16.53 0.27
C MET A 350 -13.71 17.59 0.92
N TYR A 351 -15.01 17.61 0.60
CA TYR A 351 -15.86 18.75 0.92
C TYR A 351 -17.08 18.42 1.78
N GLU A 352 -17.62 17.21 1.70
CA GLU A 352 -18.86 16.88 2.41
C GLU A 352 -18.59 16.18 3.74
N MET A 353 -17.60 15.29 3.78
CA MET A 353 -17.36 14.38 4.91
C MET A 353 -17.17 15.11 6.24
N ASP A 354 -16.44 16.23 6.28
CA ASP A 354 -16.17 17.00 7.51
C ASP A 354 -17.40 17.73 8.06
N HIS A 355 -18.48 17.78 7.30
CA HIS A 355 -19.75 18.41 7.67
C HIS A 355 -20.87 17.41 7.96
N MET A 356 -20.56 16.10 7.91
CA MET A 356 -21.53 15.02 8.11
C MET A 356 -21.39 14.35 9.47
N SER A 357 -22.48 13.74 9.94
CA SER A 357 -22.42 12.81 11.08
C SER A 357 -21.76 11.49 10.68
N TYR A 358 -21.18 10.78 11.66
CA TYR A 358 -20.56 9.47 11.43
C TYR A 358 -21.49 8.47 10.73
N LEU A 359 -22.79 8.49 11.03
CA LEU A 359 -23.75 7.58 10.38
C LEU A 359 -23.95 7.90 8.90
N GLN A 360 -24.02 9.18 8.55
CA GLN A 360 -24.15 9.62 7.15
C GLN A 360 -22.89 9.26 6.35
N ILE A 361 -21.71 9.53 6.93
CA ILE A 361 -20.42 9.12 6.35
C ILE A 361 -20.42 7.62 6.09
N TYR A 362 -20.85 6.83 7.08
CA TYR A 362 -20.88 5.38 6.97
C TYR A 362 -21.80 4.90 5.85
N ASN A 363 -23.03 5.42 5.79
CA ASN A 363 -23.99 5.04 4.76
C ASN A 363 -23.45 5.36 3.36
N LYS A 364 -22.85 6.54 3.17
CA LYS A 364 -22.26 6.93 1.88
C LYS A 364 -21.07 6.04 1.50
N PHE A 365 -20.22 5.66 2.45
CA PHE A 365 -19.16 4.68 2.20
C PHE A 365 -19.71 3.29 1.83
N LEU A 366 -20.81 2.85 2.45
CA LEU A 366 -21.44 1.57 2.08
C LEU A 366 -21.94 1.59 0.63
N GLU A 367 -22.52 2.70 0.17
CA GLU A 367 -22.92 2.90 -1.23
C GLU A 367 -21.70 2.77 -2.17
N PHE A 368 -20.60 3.47 -1.86
CA PHE A 368 -19.36 3.37 -2.66
C PHE A 368 -18.80 1.94 -2.69
N ILE A 369 -18.81 1.22 -1.57
CA ILE A 369 -18.35 -0.17 -1.50
C ILE A 369 -19.21 -1.07 -2.41
N GLN A 370 -20.53 -0.91 -2.37
CA GLN A 370 -21.44 -1.70 -3.20
C GLN A 370 -21.23 -1.45 -4.69
N THR A 371 -21.22 -0.18 -5.12
CA THR A 371 -20.98 0.17 -6.52
C THR A 371 -19.60 -0.29 -7.01
N ASN A 372 -18.55 -0.12 -6.19
CA ASN A 372 -17.22 -0.59 -6.55
C ASN A 372 -17.14 -2.13 -6.63
N ALA A 373 -17.88 -2.86 -5.80
CA ALA A 373 -17.98 -4.31 -5.88
C ALA A 373 -18.66 -4.77 -7.18
N GLU A 374 -19.76 -4.11 -7.59
CA GLU A 374 -20.44 -4.39 -8.86
C GLU A 374 -19.50 -4.21 -10.06
N TYR A 375 -18.74 -3.10 -10.10
CA TYR A 375 -17.75 -2.87 -11.14
C TYR A 375 -16.62 -3.90 -11.09
N SER A 376 -16.14 -4.25 -9.90
CA SER A 376 -15.11 -5.28 -9.73
C SER A 376 -15.57 -6.64 -10.25
N PHE A 377 -16.83 -7.04 -10.01
CA PHE A 377 -17.39 -8.29 -10.54
C PHE A 377 -17.60 -8.25 -12.05
N SER A 378 -18.00 -7.10 -12.59
CA SER A 378 -18.10 -6.92 -14.04
C SER A 378 -16.74 -7.05 -14.74
N MET A 379 -15.68 -6.49 -14.15
CA MET A 379 -14.32 -6.68 -14.66
C MET A 379 -13.87 -8.14 -14.53
N LEU A 380 -14.18 -8.78 -13.40
CA LEU A 380 -13.87 -10.19 -13.17
C LEU A 380 -14.53 -11.10 -14.22
N ASP A 381 -15.81 -10.86 -14.55
CA ASP A 381 -16.52 -11.58 -15.62
C ASP A 381 -15.79 -11.49 -16.96
N GLY A 382 -15.25 -10.32 -17.30
CA GLY A 382 -14.44 -10.10 -18.50
C GLY A 382 -13.19 -10.99 -18.58
N VAL A 383 -12.72 -11.51 -17.44
CA VAL A 383 -11.59 -12.43 -17.35
C VAL A 383 -12.04 -13.89 -17.23
N VAL A 384 -12.72 -14.25 -16.13
CA VAL A 384 -12.96 -15.66 -15.78
C VAL A 384 -14.09 -16.30 -16.57
N LYS A 385 -15.06 -15.52 -17.08
CA LYS A 385 -16.15 -16.02 -17.94
C LYS A 385 -15.84 -15.88 -19.43
N SER A 386 -14.74 -15.23 -19.80
CA SER A 386 -14.30 -15.11 -21.20
C SER A 386 -13.59 -16.37 -21.65
N GLU A 387 -14.30 -17.28 -22.32
CA GLU A 387 -13.72 -18.51 -22.89
C GLU A 387 -12.45 -18.29 -23.73
N PRO A 388 -12.41 -17.36 -24.71
CA PRO A 388 -11.21 -17.17 -25.53
C PRO A 388 -10.01 -16.68 -24.72
N LEU A 389 -10.23 -15.78 -23.76
CA LEU A 389 -9.16 -15.28 -22.91
C LEU A 389 -8.69 -16.37 -21.93
N MET A 390 -9.60 -17.09 -21.28
CA MET A 390 -9.23 -18.16 -20.36
C MET A 390 -8.47 -19.28 -21.05
N LYS A 391 -8.87 -19.64 -22.28
CA LYS A 391 -8.10 -20.58 -23.09
C LYS A 391 -6.68 -20.07 -23.34
N LYS A 392 -6.55 -18.81 -23.76
CA LYS A 392 -5.23 -18.18 -23.99
C LYS A 392 -4.36 -18.16 -22.72
N LEU A 393 -4.94 -17.86 -21.56
CA LEU A 393 -4.21 -17.82 -20.30
C LEU A 393 -3.76 -19.21 -19.84
N LYS A 394 -4.58 -20.25 -20.04
CA LYS A 394 -4.20 -21.65 -19.77
C LYS A 394 -3.09 -22.15 -20.69
N GLU A 395 -3.10 -21.75 -21.96
CA GLU A 395 -2.07 -22.09 -22.94
C GLU A 395 -0.78 -21.26 -22.77
N GLY A 396 -0.83 -20.19 -21.96
CA GLY A 396 0.26 -19.23 -21.77
C GLY A 396 1.45 -19.77 -20.97
N ASN A 397 1.31 -20.90 -20.26
CA ASN A 397 2.37 -21.49 -19.42
C ASN A 397 3.02 -20.46 -18.48
N PHE A 398 2.21 -19.78 -17.67
CA PHE A 398 2.71 -18.84 -16.66
C PHE A 398 3.31 -19.59 -15.47
N ASP A 399 4.40 -19.07 -14.90
CA ASP A 399 5.06 -19.62 -13.72
C ASP A 399 4.51 -19.02 -12.41
N LEU A 400 3.87 -17.84 -12.49
CA LEU A 400 3.41 -17.06 -11.33
C LEU A 400 2.38 -16.01 -11.75
N LEU A 401 1.43 -15.72 -10.85
CA LEU A 401 0.53 -14.57 -10.92
C LEU A 401 0.93 -13.52 -9.89
N LEU A 402 1.22 -12.29 -10.34
CA LEU A 402 1.46 -11.12 -9.49
C LEU A 402 0.22 -10.23 -9.51
N ALA A 403 -0.30 -9.87 -8.34
CA ALA A 403 -1.51 -9.06 -8.25
C ALA A 403 -1.46 -8.02 -7.15
N ASP A 404 -2.12 -6.89 -7.39
CA ASP A 404 -2.68 -6.09 -6.30
C ASP A 404 -4.12 -6.56 -6.04
N PRO A 405 -4.48 -6.94 -4.80
CA PRO A 405 -5.76 -7.58 -4.53
C PRO A 405 -6.92 -6.58 -4.44
N ILE A 406 -6.70 -5.29 -4.71
CA ILE A 406 -7.76 -4.27 -4.71
C ILE A 406 -8.93 -4.62 -5.64
N TYR A 407 -8.63 -5.27 -6.77
CA TYR A 407 -9.64 -5.86 -7.64
C TYR A 407 -9.67 -7.38 -7.43
N ALA A 408 -10.89 -7.90 -7.26
CA ALA A 408 -11.11 -9.31 -6.99
C ALA A 408 -10.71 -10.23 -8.17
N GLY A 409 -10.45 -11.50 -7.86
CA GLY A 409 -10.34 -12.58 -8.85
C GLY A 409 -8.92 -13.00 -9.24
N SER A 410 -7.89 -12.31 -8.77
CA SER A 410 -6.50 -12.73 -8.99
C SER A 410 -6.19 -14.08 -8.34
N ASP A 411 -6.71 -14.31 -7.13
CA ASP A 411 -6.64 -15.56 -6.38
C ASP A 411 -7.47 -16.67 -7.04
N LEU A 412 -8.68 -16.37 -7.51
CA LEU A 412 -9.49 -17.31 -8.29
C LEU A 412 -8.80 -17.71 -9.59
N THR A 413 -8.23 -16.76 -10.31
CA THR A 413 -7.52 -17.01 -11.57
C THR A 413 -6.25 -17.82 -11.34
N ALA A 414 -5.47 -17.51 -10.29
CA ALA A 414 -4.31 -18.31 -9.92
C ALA A 414 -4.68 -19.76 -9.61
N ASP A 415 -5.80 -20.00 -8.92
CA ASP A 415 -6.33 -21.35 -8.64
C ASP A 415 -6.80 -22.07 -9.92
N ILE A 416 -7.43 -21.37 -10.87
CA ILE A 416 -7.84 -21.93 -12.17
C ILE A 416 -6.63 -22.34 -13.03
N LEU A 417 -5.57 -21.53 -13.00
CA LEU A 417 -4.35 -21.75 -13.76
C LEU A 417 -3.36 -22.71 -13.06
N ASP A 418 -3.61 -23.03 -11.78
CA ASP A 418 -2.73 -23.83 -10.92
C ASP A 418 -1.31 -23.25 -10.80
N ILE A 419 -1.23 -21.94 -10.56
CA ILE A 419 0.04 -21.21 -10.45
C ILE A 419 0.17 -20.48 -9.10
N PRO A 420 1.40 -20.30 -8.58
CA PRO A 420 1.67 -19.49 -7.40
C PRO A 420 1.14 -18.06 -7.52
N LEU A 421 0.54 -17.55 -6.44
CA LEU A 421 0.09 -16.16 -6.33
C LEU A 421 1.05 -15.36 -5.44
N VAL A 422 1.51 -14.21 -5.92
CA VAL A 422 2.17 -13.18 -5.11
C VAL A 422 1.31 -11.94 -5.09
N VAL A 423 1.06 -11.43 -3.88
CA VAL A 423 0.20 -10.26 -3.66
C VAL A 423 1.07 -9.07 -3.31
N SER A 424 0.91 -7.95 -4.00
CA SER A 424 1.41 -6.65 -3.58
C SER A 424 0.27 -5.85 -2.96
N LEU A 425 0.38 -5.52 -1.68
CA LEU A 425 -0.67 -4.82 -0.94
C LEU A 425 -0.08 -3.64 -0.15
N ARG A 426 -0.79 -2.53 -0.06
CA ARG A 426 -0.40 -1.40 0.79
C ARG A 426 -0.99 -1.52 2.20
N PHE A 427 -2.31 -1.66 2.29
CA PHE A 427 -3.06 -2.03 3.49
C PHE A 427 -4.49 -2.42 3.06
N SER A 428 -5.25 -3.04 3.96
CA SER A 428 -6.72 -3.05 3.89
C SER A 428 -7.32 -2.37 5.12
N LEU A 429 -8.58 -1.94 5.04
CA LEU A 429 -9.28 -1.25 6.14
C LEU A 429 -9.23 -2.09 7.42
N ALA A 430 -8.82 -1.49 8.54
CA ALA A 430 -8.56 -2.20 9.80
C ALA A 430 -7.66 -3.45 9.65
N ASN A 431 -6.73 -3.44 8.67
CA ASN A 431 -5.88 -4.57 8.31
C ASN A 431 -6.64 -5.89 8.12
N ASN A 432 -7.89 -5.82 7.65
CA ASN A 432 -8.80 -6.96 7.53
C ASN A 432 -8.19 -8.10 6.69
N TRP A 433 -7.70 -7.82 5.48
CA TRP A 433 -7.15 -8.81 4.56
C TRP A 433 -5.85 -9.40 5.08
N GLU A 434 -4.93 -8.56 5.55
CA GLU A 434 -3.65 -9.01 6.11
C GLU A 434 -3.89 -9.89 7.34
N ARG A 435 -4.78 -9.49 8.25
CA ARG A 435 -5.03 -10.19 9.52
C ARG A 435 -5.89 -11.42 9.37
N LEU A 436 -7.00 -11.34 8.63
CA LEU A 436 -7.96 -12.44 8.53
C LEU A 436 -7.58 -13.41 7.42
N CYS A 437 -7.25 -12.91 6.23
CA CYS A 437 -6.95 -13.76 5.09
C CYS A 437 -5.48 -14.18 5.09
N GLY A 438 -4.57 -13.24 5.33
CA GLY A 438 -3.13 -13.48 5.39
C GLY A 438 -2.59 -13.91 6.76
N GLN A 439 -3.44 -13.95 7.80
CA GLN A 439 -3.09 -14.37 9.17
C GLN A 439 -1.99 -13.54 9.85
N LEU A 440 -1.74 -12.31 9.37
CA LEU A 440 -0.77 -11.40 9.95
C LEU A 440 -1.24 -10.92 11.33
N PRO A 441 -0.47 -11.11 12.41
CA PRO A 441 -0.91 -10.66 13.73
C PRO A 441 -1.05 -9.14 13.81
N ALA A 442 -2.24 -8.66 14.19
CA ALA A 442 -2.47 -7.26 14.52
C ALA A 442 -3.23 -7.13 15.86
N PRO A 443 -2.52 -7.25 17.00
CA PRO A 443 -3.15 -7.12 18.32
C PRO A 443 -3.72 -5.71 18.54
N PRO A 444 -5.03 -5.56 18.79
CA PRO A 444 -5.67 -4.23 18.90
C PRO A 444 -5.22 -3.42 20.13
N SER A 445 -4.43 -4.02 21.03
CA SER A 445 -3.88 -3.35 22.20
C SER A 445 -2.75 -2.37 21.87
N PHE A 446 -2.05 -2.55 20.75
CA PHE A 446 -0.93 -1.70 20.33
C PHE A 446 -0.78 -1.55 18.81
N VAL A 447 -1.48 -2.34 18.00
CA VAL A 447 -1.55 -2.13 16.54
C VAL A 447 -2.81 -1.33 16.24
N PRO A 448 -2.71 -0.07 15.80
CA PRO A 448 -3.87 0.71 15.39
C PRO A 448 -4.46 0.12 14.11
N GLY A 449 -5.79 0.03 14.04
CA GLY A 449 -6.47 -0.35 12.80
C GLY A 449 -6.16 0.66 11.71
N ALA A 450 -5.76 0.20 10.53
CA ALA A 450 -5.54 1.09 9.39
C ALA A 450 -6.78 1.98 9.16
N MET A 451 -6.54 3.29 8.93
CA MET A 451 -7.56 4.34 8.79
C MET A 451 -8.22 4.81 10.10
N SER A 452 -7.80 4.32 11.26
CA SER A 452 -8.35 4.76 12.57
C SER A 452 -7.81 6.11 13.03
N LYS A 453 -6.74 6.63 12.41
CA LYS A 453 -6.01 7.84 12.82
C LYS A 453 -5.37 7.71 14.22
N LEU A 454 -5.20 6.49 14.72
CA LEU A 454 -4.52 6.19 15.99
C LEU A 454 -3.03 5.88 15.78
N THR A 455 -2.27 5.86 16.88
CA THR A 455 -0.85 5.45 16.88
C THR A 455 -0.66 4.16 17.68
N ASP A 456 0.56 3.60 17.69
CA ASP A 456 0.92 2.47 18.55
C ASP A 456 0.95 2.81 20.05
N LYS A 457 0.92 4.11 20.39
CA LYS A 457 0.82 4.59 21.77
C LYS A 457 -0.60 5.04 22.08
N MET A 458 -1.40 4.11 22.57
CA MET A 458 -2.80 4.34 22.94
C MET A 458 -3.04 4.29 24.45
N ASN A 459 -3.83 5.23 24.96
CA ASN A 459 -4.42 5.14 26.29
C ASN A 459 -5.61 4.14 26.31
N PHE A 460 -6.26 3.96 27.46
CA PHE A 460 -7.37 2.99 27.56
C PHE A 460 -8.56 3.33 26.64
N ARG A 461 -8.95 4.60 26.53
CA ARG A 461 -10.07 5.03 25.68
C ARG A 461 -9.75 4.79 24.20
N GLU A 462 -8.52 5.10 23.79
CA GLU A 462 -8.06 4.85 22.42
C GLU A 462 -7.98 3.36 22.11
N ARG A 463 -7.50 2.53 23.05
CA ARG A 463 -7.51 1.07 22.88
C ARG A 463 -8.93 0.50 22.80
N LEU A 464 -9.85 1.02 23.61
CA LEU A 464 -11.27 0.64 23.53
C LEU A 464 -11.85 1.01 22.17
N TRP A 465 -11.58 2.23 21.69
CA TRP A 465 -12.01 2.65 20.36
C TRP A 465 -11.40 1.78 19.25
N ASN A 466 -10.09 1.52 19.32
CA ASN A 466 -9.40 0.66 18.35
C ASN A 466 -10.02 -0.74 18.30
N PHE A 467 -10.27 -1.35 19.47
CA PHE A 467 -10.91 -2.66 19.56
C PHE A 467 -12.31 -2.66 18.92
N LEU A 468 -13.14 -1.65 19.21
CA LEU A 468 -14.47 -1.51 18.60
C LEU A 468 -14.39 -1.22 17.10
N PHE A 469 -13.39 -0.45 16.66
CA PHE A 469 -13.15 -0.15 15.25
C PHE A 469 -12.85 -1.43 14.48
N TYR A 470 -11.93 -2.28 14.96
CA TYR A 470 -11.69 -3.60 14.35
C TYR A 470 -12.97 -4.43 14.24
N ALA A 471 -13.74 -4.55 15.34
CA ALA A 471 -14.96 -5.35 15.35
C ALA A 471 -16.02 -4.83 14.37
N LEU A 472 -16.20 -3.50 14.30
CA LEU A 472 -17.15 -2.86 13.39
C LEU A 472 -16.74 -3.06 11.92
N GLN A 473 -15.46 -2.81 11.59
CA GLN A 473 -14.98 -2.95 10.22
C GLN A 473 -14.99 -4.40 9.76
N ASP A 474 -14.65 -5.35 10.63
CA ASP A 474 -14.75 -6.79 10.32
C ASP A 474 -16.18 -7.20 10.00
N ALA A 475 -17.15 -6.78 10.82
CA ALA A 475 -18.56 -7.08 10.58
C ALA A 475 -19.02 -6.50 9.24
N VAL A 476 -18.65 -5.26 8.93
CA VAL A 476 -19.12 -4.62 7.71
C VAL A 476 -18.49 -5.21 6.46
N ILE A 477 -17.18 -5.43 6.43
CA ILE A 477 -16.52 -6.07 5.29
C ILE A 477 -17.08 -7.49 5.09
N GLU A 478 -17.35 -8.23 6.17
CA GLU A 478 -17.96 -9.56 6.09
C GLU A 478 -19.34 -9.52 5.40
N TYR A 479 -20.21 -8.60 5.82
CA TYR A 479 -21.59 -8.56 5.33
C TYR A 479 -21.77 -7.83 3.99
N THR A 480 -20.82 -7.01 3.54
CA THR A 480 -20.96 -6.22 2.30
C THR A 480 -20.02 -6.66 1.18
N ALA A 481 -18.77 -7.02 1.49
CA ALA A 481 -17.78 -7.38 0.48
C ALA A 481 -17.58 -8.90 0.42
N TRP A 482 -17.20 -9.53 1.55
CA TRP A 482 -16.89 -10.96 1.56
C TRP A 482 -18.10 -11.83 1.24
N LYS A 483 -19.27 -11.50 1.75
CA LYS A 483 -20.51 -12.22 1.45
C LYS A 483 -20.76 -12.32 -0.07
N GLU A 484 -20.69 -11.20 -0.78
CA GLU A 484 -20.98 -11.18 -2.22
C GLU A 484 -19.86 -11.86 -3.03
N LEU A 485 -18.60 -11.67 -2.64
CA LEU A 485 -17.47 -12.32 -3.29
C LEU A 485 -17.45 -13.84 -3.07
N ASN A 486 -17.76 -14.31 -1.85
CA ASN A 486 -17.91 -15.73 -1.52
C ASN A 486 -19.05 -16.36 -2.33
N LYS A 487 -20.17 -15.65 -2.49
CA LYS A 487 -21.28 -16.08 -3.33
C LYS A 487 -20.82 -16.24 -4.79
N TYR A 488 -20.18 -15.23 -5.36
CA TYR A 488 -19.65 -15.29 -6.72
C TYR A 488 -18.69 -16.48 -6.90
N TYR A 489 -17.73 -16.65 -5.98
CA TYR A 489 -16.71 -17.69 -6.07
C TYR A 489 -17.35 -19.08 -5.97
N SER A 490 -18.33 -19.23 -5.08
CA SER A 490 -19.06 -20.49 -4.89
C SER A 490 -19.90 -20.85 -6.12
N GLU A 491 -20.59 -19.87 -6.71
CA GLU A 491 -21.37 -20.06 -7.94
C GLU A 491 -20.46 -20.45 -9.12
N PHE A 492 -19.31 -19.78 -9.26
CA PHE A 492 -18.36 -20.07 -10.32
C PHE A 492 -17.71 -21.46 -10.18
N LYS A 493 -17.26 -21.82 -8.96
CA LYS A 493 -16.60 -23.11 -8.68
C LYS A 493 -17.59 -24.28 -8.54
N GLY A 494 -18.88 -24.01 -8.36
CA GLY A 494 -19.90 -25.01 -8.07
C GLY A 494 -19.78 -25.67 -6.68
N THR A 495 -18.94 -25.12 -5.79
CA THR A 495 -18.69 -25.62 -4.44
C THR A 495 -18.52 -24.45 -3.46
N PRO A 496 -18.93 -24.57 -2.18
CA PRO A 496 -18.74 -23.50 -1.20
C PRO A 496 -17.27 -23.08 -1.12
N THR A 497 -17.00 -21.83 -1.50
CA THR A 497 -15.64 -21.29 -1.65
C THR A 497 -15.54 -19.94 -0.96
N SER A 498 -14.61 -19.83 -0.01
CA SER A 498 -14.30 -18.57 0.69
C SER A 498 -13.23 -17.79 -0.06
N ALA A 499 -13.54 -16.56 -0.47
CA ALA A 499 -12.60 -15.67 -1.12
C ALA A 499 -11.45 -15.26 -0.20
N CYS A 500 -11.72 -15.05 1.10
CA CYS A 500 -10.67 -14.77 2.07
C CYS A 500 -9.72 -15.98 2.24
N GLU A 501 -10.24 -17.20 2.20
CA GLU A 501 -9.40 -18.41 2.21
C GLU A 501 -8.55 -18.52 0.93
N MET A 502 -9.14 -18.23 -0.23
CA MET A 502 -8.43 -18.22 -1.52
C MET A 502 -7.31 -17.17 -1.54
N MET A 503 -7.59 -15.93 -1.12
CA MET A 503 -6.58 -14.88 -0.97
C MET A 503 -5.47 -15.30 0.01
N GLY A 504 -5.83 -15.97 1.11
CA GLY A 504 -4.90 -16.54 2.08
C GLY A 504 -3.96 -17.63 1.51
N LYS A 505 -4.22 -18.14 0.29
CA LYS A 505 -3.31 -19.05 -0.43
C LYS A 505 -2.10 -18.35 -1.05
N ALA A 506 -2.08 -17.02 -1.10
CA ALA A 506 -0.93 -16.26 -1.60
C ALA A 506 0.38 -16.71 -0.93
N GLU A 507 1.39 -16.96 -1.76
CA GLU A 507 2.68 -17.51 -1.35
C GLU A 507 3.53 -16.45 -0.64
N ILE A 508 3.52 -15.21 -1.16
CA ILE A 508 4.21 -14.05 -0.60
C ILE A 508 3.28 -12.84 -0.62
N TRP A 509 3.35 -12.04 0.46
CA TRP A 509 2.70 -10.74 0.60
C TRP A 509 3.76 -9.64 0.58
N LEU A 510 3.89 -8.95 -0.55
CA LEU A 510 4.73 -7.76 -0.73
C LEU A 510 3.98 -6.53 -0.19
N ILE A 511 4.22 -6.20 1.06
CA ILE A 511 3.62 -5.04 1.73
C ILE A 511 4.37 -3.77 1.31
N ARG A 512 3.66 -2.82 0.69
CA ARG A 512 4.25 -1.57 0.14
C ARG A 512 4.60 -0.52 1.20
N THR A 513 4.97 -0.94 2.40
CA THR A 513 5.51 -0.08 3.46
C THR A 513 6.74 -0.63 4.12
N TYR A 514 7.34 0.17 5.01
CA TYR A 514 8.55 -0.17 5.73
C TYR A 514 8.60 0.50 7.12
N TRP A 515 9.53 0.05 7.95
CA TRP A 515 9.60 0.33 9.40
C TRP A 515 10.09 1.73 9.78
N ASP A 516 10.68 2.46 8.83
CA ASP A 516 10.92 3.89 8.94
C ASP A 516 9.61 4.66 9.12
N PHE A 517 8.60 4.30 8.33
CA PHE A 517 7.28 4.94 8.34
C PHE A 517 6.27 4.26 9.29
N GLU A 518 6.19 2.94 9.27
CA GLU A 518 5.18 2.16 10.01
C GLU A 518 5.45 2.05 11.52
N PHE A 519 4.43 1.64 12.26
CA PHE A 519 4.58 1.25 13.67
C PHE A 519 5.03 -0.21 13.80
N PRO A 520 5.95 -0.54 14.73
CA PRO A 520 6.41 -1.92 14.92
C PRO A 520 5.27 -2.88 15.26
N ARG A 521 5.21 -4.01 14.56
CA ARG A 521 4.24 -5.10 14.83
C ARG A 521 4.82 -6.47 14.47
N PRO A 522 4.29 -7.57 15.03
CA PRO A 522 4.70 -8.91 14.61
C PRO A 522 4.40 -9.14 13.12
N PHE A 523 5.26 -9.88 12.43
CA PHE A 523 5.02 -10.25 11.04
C PHE A 523 5.43 -11.68 10.72
N LEU A 524 4.83 -12.24 9.68
CA LEU A 524 5.06 -13.62 9.24
C LEU A 524 6.21 -13.71 8.23
N PRO A 525 6.90 -14.87 8.12
CA PRO A 525 8.00 -15.04 7.19
C PRO A 525 7.66 -14.83 5.71
N ASN A 526 6.39 -14.99 5.30
CA ASN A 526 5.94 -14.74 3.94
C ASN A 526 5.47 -13.28 3.68
N PHE A 527 5.48 -12.41 4.69
CA PHE A 527 5.20 -10.99 4.55
C PHE A 527 6.51 -10.21 4.41
N LYS A 528 6.65 -9.47 3.31
CA LYS A 528 7.86 -8.73 2.93
C LYS A 528 7.54 -7.27 2.74
N PHE A 529 8.22 -6.43 3.50
CA PHE A 529 7.97 -5.01 3.56
C PHE A 529 8.89 -4.30 2.58
N VAL A 530 8.31 -3.83 1.47
CA VAL A 530 9.01 -3.29 0.30
C VAL A 530 8.66 -1.82 0.07
N GLY A 531 8.38 -1.05 1.13
CA GLY A 531 8.06 0.38 1.00
C GLY A 531 9.17 1.20 0.31
N GLY A 532 8.77 2.10 -0.60
CA GLY A 532 9.68 2.97 -1.36
C GLY A 532 10.11 2.45 -2.75
N ILE A 533 9.37 1.51 -3.36
CA ILE A 533 9.71 0.90 -4.67
C ILE A 533 9.90 1.94 -5.80
N HIS A 534 9.12 3.01 -5.77
CA HIS A 534 9.13 4.09 -6.75
C HIS A 534 10.25 5.12 -6.51
N CYS A 535 10.82 5.15 -5.31
CA CYS A 535 11.85 6.12 -4.95
C CYS A 535 13.12 5.90 -5.77
N ARG A 536 13.78 7.01 -6.13
CA ARG A 536 15.01 7.01 -6.93
C ARG A 536 15.91 8.16 -6.48
N PRO A 537 17.24 8.04 -6.67
CA PRO A 537 18.13 9.18 -6.50
C PRO A 537 17.66 10.34 -7.37
N ALA A 538 17.79 11.57 -6.86
CA ALA A 538 17.51 12.75 -7.67
C ALA A 538 18.52 12.82 -8.83
N LYS A 539 18.02 13.11 -10.03
CA LYS A 539 18.89 13.43 -11.15
C LYS A 539 19.45 14.84 -10.94
N PRO A 540 20.73 15.10 -11.29
CA PRO A 540 21.21 16.47 -11.38
C PRO A 540 20.32 17.23 -12.36
N LEU A 541 19.91 18.44 -12.01
CA LEU A 541 19.30 19.34 -12.98
C LEU A 541 20.36 19.65 -14.06
N PRO A 542 19.97 19.76 -15.33
CA PRO A 542 20.92 20.15 -16.37
C PRO A 542 21.53 21.51 -16.03
N LYS A 543 22.81 21.67 -16.36
CA LYS A 543 23.52 22.94 -16.13
C LYS A 543 23.00 23.94 -17.16
N PRO A 544 22.79 25.23 -16.78
CA PRO A 544 22.51 26.27 -17.75
C PRO A 544 23.55 26.23 -18.86
N PHE A 545 23.12 26.34 -20.11
CA PHE A 545 24.03 26.41 -21.26
C PHE A 545 24.95 27.62 -21.09
N ASP A 546 26.26 27.38 -20.92
CA ASP A 546 27.24 28.42 -21.18
C ASP A 546 27.22 28.67 -22.70
N GLU A 547 26.95 29.89 -23.16
CA GLU A 547 27.05 30.36 -24.57
C GLU A 547 28.49 30.24 -25.16
N ALA A 548 29.35 29.38 -24.59
CA ALA A 548 30.75 29.26 -24.97
C ALA A 548 31.01 28.24 -26.10
N ASP A 549 30.07 27.36 -26.43
CA ASP A 549 30.32 26.24 -27.36
C ASP A 549 29.99 26.51 -28.84
N GLU A 550 29.55 27.72 -29.21
CA GLU A 550 29.39 28.12 -30.62
C GLU A 550 30.69 28.59 -31.31
N ARG A 551 31.84 28.58 -30.61
CA ARG A 551 33.11 29.11 -31.15
C ARG A 551 34.07 28.09 -31.77
N ASP A 552 33.67 26.83 -31.94
CA ASP A 552 34.53 25.82 -32.60
C ASP A 552 33.94 25.20 -33.88
N GLY A 553 32.96 25.87 -34.49
CA GLY A 553 32.30 25.45 -35.73
C GLY A 553 32.68 26.22 -37.00
N ASP A 554 33.73 27.05 -36.97
CA ASP A 554 34.20 27.78 -38.16
C ASP A 554 35.71 27.56 -38.36
N ARG A 555 36.07 26.38 -38.88
CA ARG A 555 37.33 26.15 -39.60
C ARG A 555 37.30 24.97 -40.56
#